data_AF-A0A327KF83-F1
#
_entry.id   AF-A0A327KF83-F1
#
_cell.length_a   1.000
_cell.length_b   1.000
_cell.length_c   1.000
_cell.angle_alpha   90.00
_cell.angle_beta   90.00
_cell.angle_gamma   90.00
#
_symmetry.space_group_name_H-M   'P 1'
#
loop_
_entity.id
_entity.type
_entity.pdbx_description
1 polymer ?
#
loop_
_entity_poly.entity_id
_entity_poly.type
_entity_poly.pdbx_seq_one_letter_code
_entity_poly.pdbx_strand_id
1 'polypeptide(L)'
;MQPRHATPSVPPDVALGVVTLDVAALAAGSDDDAGWVRVAPRGEITTRDGRRYVFEPERLVARFAADGIDVPVDVDHAISRKPLFGERADAVGWIKALEARPDGLWARVELLDAGKAVLAARTHRFVSPTFHHTDAGLATWLHSVALVAAPALAMAAIAAAVPASPDPPHHTERRMIKAIAQALGLADGA
;
A
#
# COMPACT_ATOMS: atom_id res chain seq x y z
N MET A 1 15.65 36.40 -23.90
CA MET A 1 14.79 35.26 -24.33
C MET A 1 15.08 34.12 -23.38
N GLN A 2 14.26 33.91 -22.36
CA GLN A 2 14.48 32.82 -21.39
C GLN A 2 13.98 31.49 -21.97
N PRO A 3 14.70 30.37 -21.77
CA PRO A 3 14.25 29.06 -22.22
C PRO A 3 13.05 28.62 -21.38
N ARG A 4 11.95 28.29 -22.06
CA ARG A 4 10.78 27.66 -21.43
C ARG A 4 11.17 26.23 -21.07
N HIS A 5 11.29 25.94 -19.78
CA HIS A 5 11.35 24.56 -19.30
C HIS A 5 10.03 23.87 -19.66
N ALA A 6 10.07 22.95 -20.61
CA ALA A 6 8.97 22.03 -20.83
C ALA A 6 8.85 21.17 -19.58
N THR A 7 7.69 21.21 -18.91
CA THR A 7 7.38 20.29 -17.81
C THR A 7 7.38 18.87 -18.38
N PRO A 8 8.21 17.96 -17.86
CA PRO A 8 8.20 16.58 -18.30
C PRO A 8 6.88 15.95 -17.83
N SER A 9 6.02 15.58 -18.78
CA SER A 9 4.76 14.90 -18.54
C SER A 9 4.99 13.40 -18.46
N VAL A 10 4.33 12.73 -17.51
CA VAL A 10 4.15 11.27 -17.53
C VAL A 10 3.57 10.91 -18.91
N PRO A 11 4.09 9.90 -19.62
CA PRO A 11 3.51 9.51 -20.90
C PRO A 11 2.03 9.10 -20.69
N PRO A 12 1.14 9.44 -21.63
CA PRO A 12 -0.32 9.44 -21.43
C PRO A 12 -0.92 8.06 -21.13
N ASP A 13 -0.13 7.02 -21.32
CA ASP A 13 -0.43 5.60 -21.18
C ASP A 13 -0.05 5.02 -19.80
N VAL A 14 0.65 5.78 -18.95
CA VAL A 14 1.01 5.36 -17.60
C VAL A 14 0.10 6.01 -16.57
N ALA A 15 -0.78 5.20 -15.98
CA ALA A 15 -1.60 5.62 -14.86
C ALA A 15 -0.89 5.37 -13.53
N LEU A 16 -1.07 6.35 -12.64
CA LEU A 16 -0.90 6.17 -11.21
C LEU A 16 -2.29 5.84 -10.66
N GLY A 17 -2.58 4.56 -10.49
CA GLY A 17 -3.81 4.12 -9.84
C GLY A 17 -3.50 3.68 -8.42
N VAL A 18 -4.40 3.96 -7.50
CA VAL A 18 -4.23 3.58 -6.11
C VAL A 18 -5.07 2.36 -5.83
N VAL A 19 -4.54 1.40 -5.09
CA VAL A 19 -5.29 0.24 -4.64
C VAL A 19 -5.02 0.02 -3.17
N THR A 20 -6.09 0.05 -2.40
CA THR A 20 -6.07 -0.11 -0.96
C THR A 20 -6.04 -1.59 -0.61
N LEU A 21 -4.98 -2.05 0.09
CA LEU A 21 -5.09 -3.17 1.03
C LEU A 21 -3.98 -3.20 2.11
N ASP A 22 -4.31 -3.95 3.15
CA ASP A 22 -3.60 -4.25 4.37
C ASP A 22 -2.26 -4.98 4.15
N VAL A 23 -1.20 -4.37 4.66
CA VAL A 23 0.20 -4.82 4.58
C VAL A 23 0.54 -5.63 5.84
N ALA A 24 -0.42 -5.89 6.75
CA ALA A 24 -0.22 -6.69 7.95
C ALA A 24 0.35 -8.10 7.68
N ALA A 25 0.15 -8.64 6.48
CA ALA A 25 0.74 -9.91 6.06
C ALA A 25 2.26 -9.85 5.81
N LEU A 26 2.86 -8.68 5.59
CA LEU A 26 4.30 -8.57 5.27
C LEU A 26 5.22 -8.57 6.49
N ALA A 27 4.68 -8.30 7.68
CA ALA A 27 5.47 -8.17 8.91
C ALA A 27 5.62 -9.49 9.69
N ALA A 28 4.77 -10.49 9.42
CA ALA A 28 4.80 -11.78 10.08
C ALA A 28 5.41 -12.83 9.16
N GLY A 29 6.65 -13.24 9.40
CA GLY A 29 7.15 -14.47 8.81
C GLY A 29 6.36 -15.67 9.36
N SER A 30 6.11 -16.64 8.47
CA SER A 30 5.55 -17.99 8.68
C SER A 30 4.02 -18.18 8.66
N ASP A 31 3.37 -17.86 7.54
CA ASP A 31 2.16 -18.55 7.04
C ASP A 31 2.16 -18.51 5.50
N ASP A 32 1.44 -19.39 4.79
CA ASP A 32 1.46 -19.44 3.30
C ASP A 32 0.93 -18.14 2.64
N ASP A 33 0.17 -17.33 3.38
CA ASP A 33 -0.27 -15.98 3.00
C ASP A 33 0.65 -14.84 3.51
N ALA A 34 1.65 -15.17 4.32
CA ALA A 34 2.64 -14.19 4.78
C ALA A 34 3.45 -13.64 3.59
N GLY A 35 3.48 -12.32 3.48
CA GLY A 35 4.19 -11.60 2.43
C GLY A 35 3.38 -11.33 1.16
N TRP A 36 2.13 -11.80 1.08
CA TRP A 36 1.22 -11.45 -0.02
C TRP A 36 0.41 -10.20 0.31
N VAL A 37 0.38 -9.24 -0.62
CA VAL A 37 -0.44 -8.02 -0.52
C VAL A 37 -1.25 -7.85 -1.79
N ARG A 38 -2.53 -7.53 -1.66
CA ARG A 38 -3.36 -7.13 -2.80
C ARG A 38 -2.94 -5.76 -3.31
N VAL A 39 -2.42 -5.71 -4.52
CA VAL A 39 -1.91 -4.49 -5.17
C VAL A 39 -2.83 -3.97 -6.26
N ALA A 40 -3.81 -4.76 -6.73
CA ALA A 40 -4.89 -4.26 -7.59
C ALA A 40 -6.24 -4.93 -7.31
N PRO A 41 -7.40 -4.23 -7.44
CA PRO A 41 -8.69 -4.90 -7.41
C PRO A 41 -8.87 -5.74 -8.68
N ARG A 42 -9.93 -6.53 -8.72
CA ARG A 42 -10.42 -7.16 -9.95
C ARG A 42 -11.52 -6.29 -10.57
N GLY A 43 -11.53 -6.18 -11.90
CA GLY A 43 -12.60 -5.57 -12.66
C GLY A 43 -12.50 -4.04 -12.75
N GLU A 44 -13.65 -3.42 -13.01
CA GLU A 44 -13.78 -1.98 -13.15
C GLU A 44 -13.62 -1.26 -11.81
N ILE A 45 -12.84 -0.18 -11.82
CA ILE A 45 -12.68 0.72 -10.68
C ILE A 45 -12.76 2.17 -11.15
N THR A 46 -13.38 3.01 -10.32
CA THR A 46 -13.33 4.48 -10.46
C THR A 46 -12.51 5.03 -9.31
N THR A 47 -11.45 5.79 -9.63
CA THR A 47 -10.62 6.48 -8.64
C THR A 47 -11.34 7.70 -8.06
N ARG A 48 -10.88 8.22 -6.92
CA ARG A 48 -11.49 9.40 -6.28
C ARG A 48 -11.44 10.65 -7.16
N ASP A 49 -10.47 10.74 -8.06
CA ASP A 49 -10.34 11.83 -9.04
C ASP A 49 -11.16 11.60 -10.33
N GLY A 50 -11.96 10.53 -10.39
CA GLY A 50 -12.92 10.27 -11.48
C GLY A 50 -12.38 9.46 -12.65
N ARG A 51 -11.08 9.08 -12.65
CA ARG A 51 -10.51 8.20 -13.68
C ARG A 51 -11.07 6.78 -13.54
N ARG A 52 -11.14 6.06 -14.65
CA ARG A 52 -11.68 4.70 -14.71
C ARG A 52 -10.64 3.74 -15.26
N TYR A 53 -10.53 2.59 -14.61
CA TYR A 53 -9.59 1.54 -14.99
C TYR A 53 -10.26 0.18 -14.90
N VAL A 54 -9.76 -0.77 -15.69
CA VAL A 54 -10.14 -2.18 -15.63
C VAL A 54 -8.90 -3.00 -15.29
N PHE A 55 -9.00 -3.80 -14.25
CA PHE A 55 -7.94 -4.74 -13.87
C PHE A 55 -8.36 -6.17 -14.16
N GLU A 56 -7.60 -6.83 -15.02
CA GLU A 56 -7.65 -8.27 -15.28
C GLU A 56 -6.41 -8.90 -14.63
N PRO A 57 -6.49 -9.42 -13.38
CA PRO A 57 -5.32 -9.93 -12.68
C PRO A 57 -4.57 -11.00 -13.48
N GLU A 58 -5.29 -11.88 -14.17
CA GLU A 58 -4.73 -12.95 -15.00
C GLU A 58 -3.80 -12.41 -16.08
N ARG A 59 -4.19 -11.30 -16.72
CA ARG A 59 -3.38 -10.63 -17.75
C ARG A 59 -2.08 -10.10 -17.16
N LEU A 60 -2.16 -9.48 -15.99
CA LEU A 60 -0.99 -8.88 -15.32
C LEU A 60 -0.03 -9.96 -14.81
N VAL A 61 -0.55 -11.08 -14.28
CA VAL A 61 0.25 -12.26 -13.90
C VAL A 61 0.94 -12.85 -15.12
N ALA A 62 0.21 -13.07 -16.22
CA ALA A 62 0.78 -13.61 -17.45
C ALA A 62 1.89 -12.71 -18.01
N ARG A 63 1.67 -11.39 -17.97
CA ARG A 63 2.67 -10.41 -18.40
C ARG A 63 3.92 -10.43 -17.51
N PHE A 64 3.74 -10.44 -16.19
CA PHE A 64 4.85 -10.52 -15.23
C PHE A 64 5.70 -11.78 -15.44
N ALA A 65 5.06 -12.93 -15.64
CA ALA A 65 5.74 -14.19 -15.92
C ALA A 65 6.52 -14.15 -17.26
N ALA A 66 5.96 -13.49 -18.28
CA ALA A 66 6.62 -13.33 -19.58
C ALA A 66 7.81 -12.36 -19.52
N ASP A 67 7.73 -11.29 -18.73
CA ASP A 67 8.82 -10.33 -18.54
C ASP A 67 9.99 -10.95 -17.75
N GLY A 68 9.71 -11.83 -16.78
CA GLY A 68 10.73 -12.58 -16.03
C GLY A 68 11.61 -11.71 -15.12
N ILE A 69 11.16 -10.47 -14.82
CA ILE A 69 11.87 -9.50 -14.00
C ILE A 69 11.00 -9.08 -12.82
N ASP A 70 11.63 -8.85 -11.66
CA ASP A 70 10.94 -8.35 -10.47
C ASP A 70 10.41 -6.92 -10.69
N VAL A 71 9.24 -6.62 -10.13
CA VAL A 71 8.65 -5.28 -10.19
C VAL A 71 9.04 -4.48 -8.93
N PRO A 72 9.56 -3.26 -9.06
CA PRO A 72 10.05 -2.51 -7.91
C PRO A 72 8.90 -1.95 -7.06
N VAL A 73 9.15 -1.88 -5.76
CA VAL A 73 8.33 -1.14 -4.80
C VAL A 73 9.03 0.18 -4.47
N ASP A 74 8.33 1.30 -4.50
CA ASP A 74 8.89 2.63 -4.20
C ASP A 74 8.11 3.37 -3.09
N VAL A 75 8.49 4.62 -2.82
CA VAL A 75 7.73 5.54 -1.97
C VAL A 75 7.20 6.67 -2.84
N ASP A 76 5.92 7.00 -2.69
CA ASP A 76 5.26 8.14 -3.33
C ASP A 76 5.40 8.22 -4.86
N HIS A 77 5.44 7.06 -5.52
CA HIS A 77 5.60 6.95 -6.98
C HIS A 77 6.93 7.52 -7.47
N ALA A 78 7.98 7.46 -6.64
CA ALA A 78 9.27 8.02 -6.98
C ALA A 78 9.84 7.44 -8.28
N ILE A 79 9.70 6.14 -8.55
CA ILE A 79 10.31 5.49 -9.73
C ILE A 79 9.69 6.00 -11.03
N SER A 80 8.38 6.29 -11.05
CA SER A 80 7.73 6.83 -12.25
C SER A 80 7.82 8.35 -12.37
N ARG A 81 8.13 9.08 -11.29
CA ARG A 81 8.11 10.54 -11.26
C ARG A 81 9.49 11.19 -11.21
N LYS A 82 10.37 10.78 -10.30
CA LYS A 82 11.66 11.46 -10.08
C LYS A 82 12.58 11.45 -11.31
N PRO A 83 12.67 10.35 -12.09
CA PRO A 83 13.49 10.35 -13.30
C PRO A 83 13.07 11.41 -14.33
N LEU A 84 11.78 11.80 -14.35
CA LEU A 84 11.29 12.87 -15.22
C LEU A 84 11.99 14.21 -14.94
N PHE A 85 12.42 14.43 -13.70
CA PHE A 85 13.13 15.63 -13.25
C PHE A 85 14.65 15.43 -13.12
N GLY A 86 15.19 14.31 -13.63
CA GLY A 86 16.60 13.97 -13.47
C GLY A 86 16.98 13.58 -12.04
N GLU A 87 16.00 13.29 -11.19
CA GLU A 87 16.20 12.86 -9.81
C GLU A 87 16.26 11.33 -9.72
N ARG A 88 17.07 10.85 -8.77
CA ARG A 88 17.18 9.42 -8.47
C ARG A 88 15.94 8.92 -7.72
N ALA A 89 15.46 7.74 -8.11
CA ALA A 89 14.49 6.95 -7.38
C ALA A 89 15.06 5.58 -7.04
N ASP A 90 14.94 5.20 -5.77
CA ASP A 90 15.39 3.90 -5.27
C ASP A 90 14.20 3.01 -4.94
N ALA A 91 14.33 1.73 -5.24
CA ALA A 91 13.39 0.73 -4.76
C ALA A 91 13.56 0.55 -3.24
N VAL A 92 12.44 0.35 -2.55
CA VAL A 92 12.36 0.00 -1.12
C VAL A 92 11.87 -1.43 -0.91
N GLY A 93 11.62 -2.17 -1.99
CA GLY A 93 11.24 -3.57 -2.01
C GLY A 93 11.06 -4.05 -3.44
N TRP A 94 10.76 -5.34 -3.60
CA TRP A 94 10.60 -6.01 -4.88
C TRP A 94 9.42 -6.97 -4.85
N ILE A 95 8.60 -6.96 -5.89
CA ILE A 95 7.56 -7.96 -6.11
C ILE A 95 8.21 -9.16 -6.78
N LYS A 96 8.19 -10.30 -6.07
CA LYS A 96 8.81 -11.57 -6.46
C LYS A 96 7.84 -12.53 -7.14
N ALA A 97 6.55 -12.35 -6.90
CA ALA A 97 5.49 -13.15 -7.52
C ALA A 97 4.19 -12.35 -7.59
N LEU A 98 3.37 -12.66 -8.60
CA LEU A 98 2.00 -12.17 -8.71
C LEU A 98 1.03 -13.36 -8.75
N GLU A 99 -0.15 -13.17 -8.17
CA GLU A 99 -1.23 -14.14 -8.16
C GLU A 99 -2.56 -13.46 -8.47
N ALA A 100 -3.33 -14.07 -9.37
CA ALA A 100 -4.70 -13.67 -9.65
C ALA A 100 -5.63 -14.38 -8.67
N ARG A 101 -6.20 -13.64 -7.72
CA ARG A 101 -7.16 -14.17 -6.73
C ARG A 101 -8.58 -13.70 -7.07
N PRO A 102 -9.63 -14.29 -6.46
CA PRO A 102 -11.01 -13.88 -6.72
C PRO A 102 -11.26 -12.38 -6.50
N ASP A 103 -10.57 -11.77 -5.53
CA ASP A 103 -10.76 -10.38 -5.12
C ASP A 103 -9.75 -9.38 -5.73
N GLY A 104 -8.74 -9.84 -6.47
CA GLY A 104 -7.80 -8.94 -7.13
C GLY A 104 -6.46 -9.55 -7.49
N LEU A 105 -5.51 -8.68 -7.83
CA LEU A 105 -4.11 -9.01 -8.06
C LEU A 105 -3.35 -8.93 -6.73
N TRP A 106 -2.74 -10.04 -6.35
CA TRP A 106 -1.89 -10.15 -5.17
C TRP A 106 -0.42 -10.23 -5.57
N ALA A 107 0.45 -9.66 -4.74
CA ALA A 107 1.87 -9.58 -4.95
C ALA A 107 2.63 -10.09 -3.72
N ARG A 108 3.58 -11.00 -3.93
CA ARG A 108 4.54 -11.39 -2.89
C ARG A 108 5.67 -10.37 -2.87
N VAL A 109 5.78 -9.61 -1.79
CA VAL A 109 6.74 -8.51 -1.68
C VAL A 109 7.91 -8.89 -0.77
N GLU A 110 9.12 -8.69 -1.28
CA GLU A 110 10.35 -8.72 -0.50
C GLU A 110 10.76 -7.28 -0.18
N LEU A 111 10.65 -6.88 1.09
CA LEU A 111 10.98 -5.52 1.54
C LEU A 111 12.48 -5.38 1.85
N LEU A 112 13.07 -4.30 1.33
CA LEU A 112 14.37 -3.82 1.79
C LEU A 112 14.23 -3.09 3.13
N ASP A 113 15.33 -2.85 3.83
CA ASP A 113 15.30 -2.20 5.14
C ASP A 113 14.69 -0.80 5.11
N ALA A 114 14.88 -0.05 4.01
CA ALA A 114 14.20 1.22 3.78
C ALA A 114 12.66 1.07 3.75
N GLY A 115 12.14 0.02 3.10
CA GLY A 115 10.70 -0.24 3.04
C GLY A 115 10.14 -0.68 4.39
N LYS A 116 10.86 -1.55 5.10
CA LYS A 116 10.51 -1.95 6.48
C LYS A 116 10.43 -0.74 7.40
N ALA A 117 11.39 0.19 7.31
CA ALA A 117 11.40 1.41 8.11
C ALA A 117 10.20 2.32 7.83
N VAL A 118 9.83 2.51 6.56
CA VAL A 118 8.65 3.29 6.16
C VAL A 118 7.36 2.72 6.75
N LEU A 119 7.18 1.40 6.66
CA LEU A 119 6.01 0.71 7.20
C LEU A 119 5.97 0.75 8.74
N ALA A 120 7.11 0.52 9.39
CA ALA A 120 7.23 0.58 10.85
C ALA A 120 6.93 1.98 11.39
N ALA A 121 7.38 3.03 10.70
CA ALA A 121 7.07 4.42 11.04
C ALA A 121 5.59 4.79 10.76
N ARG A 122 4.86 3.95 10.02
CA ARG A 122 3.45 4.15 9.65
C ARG A 122 3.19 5.47 8.91
N THR A 123 4.22 6.01 8.25
CA THR A 123 4.08 7.23 7.44
C THR A 123 3.41 6.94 6.10
N HIS A 124 3.62 5.74 5.55
CA HIS A 124 3.01 5.28 4.31
C HIS A 124 2.35 3.94 4.55
N ARG A 125 1.02 3.95 4.56
CA ARG A 125 0.19 2.83 5.04
C ARG A 125 -0.73 2.35 3.94
N PHE A 126 -0.37 2.54 2.68
CA PHE A 126 -1.17 2.11 1.55
C PHE A 126 -0.25 1.74 0.42
N VAL A 127 -0.71 0.86 -0.46
CA VAL A 127 -0.02 0.54 -1.71
C VAL A 127 -0.70 1.24 -2.89
N SER A 128 0.02 1.43 -3.99
CA SER A 128 -0.50 2.14 -5.16
C SER A 128 0.20 1.68 -6.43
N PRO A 129 -0.46 0.88 -7.31
CA PRO A 129 0.16 0.42 -8.53
C PRO A 129 0.34 1.55 -9.56
N THR A 130 1.56 1.66 -10.09
CA THR A 130 1.80 2.34 -11.36
C THR A 130 1.69 1.31 -12.48
N PHE A 131 0.88 1.57 -13.50
CA PHE A 131 0.65 0.61 -14.58
C PHE A 131 0.42 1.32 -15.92
N HIS A 132 0.76 0.62 -17.00
CA HIS A 132 0.33 1.00 -18.32
C HIS A 132 -1.14 0.61 -18.52
N HIS A 133 -1.92 1.44 -19.23
CA HIS A 133 -3.27 1.11 -19.65
C HIS A 133 -3.57 1.51 -21.10
N THR A 134 -4.58 0.87 -21.69
CA THR A 134 -5.15 1.29 -22.98
C THR A 134 -5.99 2.56 -22.83
N ASP A 135 -6.41 3.19 -23.93
CA ASP A 135 -7.38 4.29 -23.94
C ASP A 135 -8.71 3.95 -23.24
N ALA A 136 -9.12 2.68 -23.27
CA ALA A 136 -10.30 2.17 -22.58
C ALA A 136 -10.09 1.95 -21.05
N GLY A 137 -8.91 2.25 -20.52
CA GLY A 137 -8.57 2.08 -19.10
C GLY A 137 -8.15 0.66 -18.69
N LEU A 138 -8.07 -0.30 -19.63
CA LEU A 138 -7.59 -1.64 -19.31
C LEU A 138 -6.10 -1.63 -18.94
N ALA A 139 -5.77 -2.07 -17.74
CA ALA A 139 -4.39 -2.24 -17.27
C ALA A 139 -3.71 -3.40 -18.01
N THR A 140 -2.55 -3.15 -18.60
CA THR A 140 -1.83 -4.14 -19.42
C THR A 140 -0.45 -4.51 -18.90
N TRP A 141 0.12 -3.72 -18.00
CA TRP A 141 1.45 -3.97 -17.44
C TRP A 141 1.62 -3.25 -16.10
N LEU A 142 2.15 -3.94 -15.09
CA LEU A 142 2.47 -3.37 -13.78
C LEU A 142 3.91 -2.86 -13.79
N HIS A 143 4.09 -1.55 -13.74
CA HIS A 143 5.39 -0.89 -13.82
C HIS A 143 6.09 -0.84 -12.45
N SER A 144 5.37 -0.42 -11.41
CA SER A 144 5.87 -0.37 -10.02
C SER A 144 4.70 -0.37 -9.04
N VAL A 145 4.97 -0.57 -7.75
CA VAL A 145 3.99 -0.36 -6.67
C VAL A 145 4.56 0.62 -5.65
N ALA A 146 3.84 1.67 -5.31
CA ALA A 146 4.29 2.68 -4.35
C ALA A 146 3.70 2.43 -2.95
N LEU A 147 4.50 2.61 -1.91
CA LEU A 147 4.03 2.92 -0.56
C LEU A 147 3.60 4.38 -0.52
N VAL A 148 2.34 4.66 -0.18
CA VAL A 148 1.77 6.01 -0.17
C VAL A 148 1.13 6.37 1.18
N ALA A 149 1.20 7.64 1.57
CA ALA A 149 0.56 8.14 2.79
C ALA A 149 -0.96 8.34 2.63
N ALA A 150 -1.39 8.76 1.44
CA ALA A 150 -2.79 9.05 1.14
C ALA A 150 -3.22 8.27 -0.12
N PRO A 151 -4.19 7.36 -0.01
CA PRO A 151 -4.62 6.57 -1.16
C PRO A 151 -5.63 7.35 -2.00
N ALA A 152 -5.68 7.14 -3.32
CA ALA A 152 -6.69 7.68 -4.24
C ALA A 152 -7.98 6.83 -4.33
N LEU A 153 -8.05 5.68 -3.65
CA LEU A 153 -9.32 4.95 -3.40
C LEU A 153 -9.73 5.12 -1.94
N ALA A 154 -11.04 5.22 -1.67
CA ALA A 154 -11.59 5.28 -0.32
C ALA A 154 -11.85 3.85 0.19
N MET A 155 -10.97 3.32 1.05
CA MET A 155 -11.15 2.05 1.79
C MET A 155 -10.45 2.14 3.15
N ALA A 156 -10.65 1.13 4.01
CA ALA A 156 -10.13 1.08 5.38
C ALA A 156 -8.59 1.18 5.43
N ALA A 157 -8.10 1.92 6.43
CA ALA A 157 -6.68 2.08 6.73
C ALA A 157 -6.09 0.81 7.35
N ILE A 158 -4.80 0.56 7.10
CA ILE A 158 -4.01 -0.52 7.71
C ILE A 158 -4.11 -0.45 9.24
N ALA A 159 -3.97 -1.58 9.93
CA ALA A 159 -3.58 -1.65 11.34
C ALA A 159 -2.28 -2.46 11.44
N ALA A 160 -1.21 -1.89 12.00
CA ALA A 160 -0.03 -2.71 12.29
C ALA A 160 -0.38 -3.64 13.45
N ALA A 161 -0.41 -4.95 13.21
CA ALA A 161 -0.19 -5.92 14.27
C ALA A 161 1.32 -5.98 14.51
N VAL A 162 1.84 -4.99 15.24
CA VAL A 162 2.93 -5.33 16.17
C VAL A 162 2.29 -6.36 17.10
N PRO A 163 2.87 -7.55 17.36
CA PRO A 163 2.46 -8.27 18.54
C PRO A 163 2.71 -7.30 19.68
N ALA A 164 1.64 -6.68 20.19
CA ALA A 164 1.72 -6.14 21.51
C ALA A 164 2.29 -7.30 22.33
N SER A 165 3.47 -7.10 22.91
CA SER A 165 3.80 -7.81 24.15
C SER A 165 2.52 -7.86 24.97
N PRO A 166 2.14 -9.00 25.56
CA PRO A 166 0.87 -9.13 26.25
C PRO A 166 0.91 -8.26 27.50
N ASP A 167 0.70 -6.96 27.33
CA ASP A 167 0.28 -6.08 28.40
C ASP A 167 -1.24 -6.27 28.54
N PRO A 168 -1.71 -6.47 29.78
CA PRO A 168 -3.02 -7.02 30.05
C PRO A 168 -4.15 -6.10 29.57
N PRO A 169 -5.34 -6.62 29.29
CA PRO A 169 -6.46 -5.82 28.82
C PRO A 169 -6.85 -4.77 29.87
N HIS A 170 -6.59 -3.49 29.57
CA HIS A 170 -7.13 -2.33 30.26
C HIS A 170 -8.63 -2.17 29.99
N HIS A 171 -9.43 -3.11 30.48
CA HIS A 171 -10.89 -2.97 30.63
C HIS A 171 -11.32 -3.17 32.09
N THR A 172 -10.40 -2.86 33.02
CA THR A 172 -10.61 -2.98 34.48
C THR A 172 -10.53 -1.63 35.20
N GLU A 173 -9.99 -0.59 34.57
CA GLU A 173 -9.70 0.70 35.24
C GLU A 173 -10.95 1.47 35.68
N ARG A 174 -12.05 1.45 34.93
CA ARG A 174 -13.29 2.16 35.36
C ARG A 174 -14.03 1.45 36.50
N ARG A 175 -13.86 0.13 36.66
CA ARG A 175 -14.47 -0.62 37.78
C ARG A 175 -13.60 -0.57 39.03
N MET A 176 -12.28 -0.50 38.91
CA MET A 176 -11.37 -0.42 40.05
C MET A 176 -11.36 0.95 40.74
N ILE A 177 -11.50 2.06 40.01
CA ILE A 177 -11.56 3.41 40.62
C ILE A 177 -12.74 3.52 41.59
N LYS A 178 -13.91 2.96 41.25
CA LYS A 178 -15.11 3.02 42.09
C LYS A 178 -14.98 2.15 43.35
N ALA A 179 -14.31 0.99 43.25
CA ALA A 179 -14.10 0.09 44.39
C ALA A 179 -13.05 0.64 45.38
N ILE A 180 -11.99 1.27 44.87
CA ILE A 180 -10.94 1.89 45.69
C ILE A 180 -11.48 3.14 46.41
N ALA A 181 -12.27 3.99 45.74
CA ALA A 181 -12.90 5.16 46.37
C ALA A 181 -13.85 4.76 47.52
N GLN A 182 -14.61 3.67 47.36
CA GLN A 182 -15.46 3.12 48.43
C GLN A 182 -14.66 2.53 49.60
N ALA A 183 -13.53 1.86 49.33
CA ALA A 183 -12.68 1.30 50.38
C ALA A 183 -11.89 2.36 51.16
N LEU A 184 -11.60 3.50 50.54
CA LEU A 184 -10.92 4.66 51.16
C LEU A 184 -11.87 5.66 51.83
N GLY A 185 -13.19 5.43 51.79
CA GLY A 185 -14.17 6.27 52.50
C GLY A 185 -14.33 7.69 51.93
N LEU A 186 -13.95 7.90 50.66
CA LEU A 186 -14.12 9.20 50.01
C LEU A 186 -15.56 9.29 49.48
N ALA A 187 -16.37 10.18 50.07
CA ALA A 187 -17.73 10.43 49.60
C ALA A 187 -17.70 11.14 48.24
N ASP A 188 -18.58 10.71 47.33
CA ASP A 188 -18.85 11.40 46.07
C ASP A 188 -19.42 12.80 46.38
N GLY A 189 -18.60 13.84 46.24
CA GLY A 189 -19.04 15.21 46.51
C GLY A 189 -18.01 16.29 46.22
N ALA A 190 -17.83 16.62 44.93
CA ALA A 190 -17.71 17.97 44.35
C ALA A 190 -17.55 17.87 42.83
#